data_AF-A0A5A7S9M3-F1
#
_entry.id   AF-A0A5A7S9M3-F1
#
_cell.length_a   1.000
_cell.length_b   1.000
_cell.length_c   1.000
_cell.angle_alpha   90.00
_cell.angle_beta   90.00
_cell.angle_gamma   90.00
#
_symmetry.space_group_name_H-M   'P 1'
#
loop_
_entity.id
_entity.type
_entity.pdbx_description
1 polymer ?
#
loop_
_entity_poly.entity_id
_entity_poly.type
_entity_poly.pdbx_seq_one_letter_code
_entity_poly.pdbx_strand_id
1 'polypeptide(L)'
;MTASLTPSRVAVIGDVGGHVDTLRSELTRLGADPRTGVLPADLVVIQVGDLVHRGPDSDGVVELVDGYLTEQPNNWVQLVGNHEMLYLREPAFLWDEYVAEPTEEALIRWWREGSMRVAASFRTPDAEYLVTHAGLTAGMWRAALGTPIEAATAARGLNDLIGRRDGVIARGGVMLRGHRVNQGAGPLWADAARELVPSWSQTRMSFSQIHGHSTLTDWSTGTFRAGAPIEAVTEIDRRLRHETTTLGGGTIVGIDPCLGTDGGCPLRAWESAIVGPVVS
;
A
#
# COMPACT_ATOMS: atom_id res chain seq x y z
N MET A 1 25.76 22.85 -7.20
CA MET A 1 25.58 21.57 -7.93
C MET A 1 25.63 20.45 -6.91
N THR A 2 24.52 20.18 -6.23
CA THR A 2 24.37 18.96 -5.44
C THR A 2 24.16 17.83 -6.44
N ALA A 3 25.02 16.82 -6.42
CA ALA A 3 24.80 15.62 -7.22
C ALA A 3 23.45 15.05 -6.79
N SER A 4 22.51 14.91 -7.74
CA SER A 4 21.29 14.13 -7.52
C SER A 4 21.76 12.70 -7.26
N LEU A 5 21.81 12.31 -5.99
CA LEU A 5 22.04 10.93 -5.63
C LEU A 5 20.81 10.17 -6.11
N THR A 6 21.01 9.22 -7.01
CA THR A 6 19.99 8.20 -7.27
C THR A 6 19.63 7.55 -5.94
N PRO A 7 18.33 7.47 -5.58
CA PRO A 7 17.92 6.82 -4.34
C PRO A 7 18.50 5.41 -4.25
N SER A 8 18.98 5.06 -3.06
CA SER A 8 19.58 3.75 -2.76
C SER A 8 18.79 2.96 -1.71
N ARG A 9 17.79 3.60 -1.08
CA ARG A 9 16.88 2.99 -0.11
C ARG A 9 15.42 3.25 -0.48
N VAL A 10 14.56 2.31 -0.11
CA VAL A 10 13.11 2.46 -0.12
C VAL A 10 12.55 2.15 1.26
N ALA A 11 11.53 2.89 1.66
CA ALA A 11 10.68 2.58 2.81
C ALA A 11 9.23 2.50 2.35
N VAL A 12 8.55 1.39 2.63
CA VAL A 12 7.14 1.19 2.32
C VAL A 12 6.33 1.34 3.62
N ILE A 13 5.45 2.32 3.65
CA ILE A 13 4.60 2.65 4.80
C ILE A 13 3.18 2.13 4.54
N GLY A 14 2.66 1.36 5.49
CA GLY A 14 1.29 0.82 5.50
C GLY A 14 0.20 1.89 5.66
N ASP A 15 -1.02 1.45 5.97
CA ASP A 15 -2.16 2.31 6.30
C ASP A 15 -1.78 3.31 7.40
N VAL A 16 -2.17 4.58 7.26
CA VAL A 16 -1.92 5.63 8.27
C VAL A 16 -3.20 5.98 9.03
N GLY A 17 -4.35 5.97 8.33
CA GLY A 17 -5.67 6.15 8.90
C GLY A 17 -5.77 7.29 9.92
N GLY A 18 -5.40 8.52 9.53
CA GLY A 18 -5.58 9.72 10.36
C GLY A 18 -4.62 9.88 11.54
N HIS A 19 -3.56 9.07 11.64
CA HIS A 19 -2.57 9.18 12.74
C HIS A 19 -1.33 9.99 12.33
N VAL A 20 -1.49 11.31 12.20
CA VAL A 20 -0.43 12.22 11.73
C VAL A 20 0.85 12.16 12.56
N ASP A 21 0.74 12.09 13.89
CA ASP A 21 1.91 12.08 14.77
C ASP A 21 2.71 10.78 14.64
N THR A 22 2.01 9.66 14.43
CA THR A 22 2.62 8.37 14.17
C THR A 22 3.37 8.37 12.83
N LEU A 23 2.78 8.97 11.79
CA LEU A 23 3.45 9.14 10.49
C LEU A 23 4.70 10.03 10.63
N ARG A 24 4.61 11.18 11.30
CA ARG A 24 5.76 12.07 11.56
C ARG A 24 6.87 11.36 12.34
N SER A 25 6.51 10.60 13.36
CA SER A 25 7.47 9.83 14.16
C SER A 25 8.21 8.80 13.31
N GLU A 26 7.51 8.13 12.39
CA GLU A 26 8.15 7.16 11.50
C GLU A 26 9.05 7.85 10.48
N LEU A 27 8.60 8.94 9.86
CA LEU A 27 9.42 9.70 8.92
C LEU A 27 10.70 10.21 9.58
N THR A 28 10.61 10.70 10.82
CA THR A 28 11.78 11.08 11.62
C THR A 28 12.71 9.88 11.85
N ARG A 29 12.17 8.69 12.15
CA ARG A 29 12.96 7.45 12.32
C ARG A 29 13.69 7.07 11.02
N LEU A 30 13.06 7.29 9.86
CA LEU A 30 13.62 7.06 8.54
C LEU A 30 14.67 8.12 8.13
N GLY A 31 14.84 9.16 8.94
CA GLY A 31 15.85 10.20 8.79
C GLY A 31 15.32 11.54 8.26
N ALA A 32 14.00 11.73 8.18
CA ALA A 32 13.44 13.03 7.87
C ALA A 32 13.82 14.07 8.95
N ASP A 33 14.12 15.29 8.54
CA ASP A 33 14.35 16.39 9.47
C ASP A 33 13.02 16.71 10.21
N PRO A 34 12.97 16.61 11.56
CA PRO A 34 11.73 16.81 12.31
C PRO A 34 11.22 18.27 12.29
N ARG A 35 12.04 19.24 11.87
CA ARG A 35 11.64 20.64 11.72
C ARG A 35 11.18 20.98 10.31
N THR A 36 11.86 20.45 9.30
CA THR A 36 11.62 20.84 7.89
C THR A 36 10.87 19.79 7.09
N GLY A 37 10.78 18.56 7.60
CA GLY A 37 10.20 17.42 6.89
C GLY A 37 11.08 16.89 5.76
N VAL A 38 12.24 17.47 5.48
CA VAL A 38 13.11 17.05 4.36
C VAL A 38 13.57 15.61 4.55
N LEU A 39 13.26 14.75 3.56
CA LEU A 39 13.69 13.36 3.51
C LEU A 39 15.17 13.27 3.11
N PRO A 40 15.89 12.23 3.58
CA PRO A 40 17.20 11.91 3.06
C PRO A 40 17.17 11.74 1.53
N ALA A 41 18.13 12.34 0.83
CA ALA A 41 18.19 12.30 -0.64
C ALA A 41 18.31 10.87 -1.21
N ASP A 42 18.79 9.92 -0.40
CA ASP A 42 18.96 8.52 -0.77
C ASP A 42 17.70 7.66 -0.54
N LEU A 43 16.62 8.22 0.01
CA LEU A 43 15.40 7.52 0.39
C LEU A 43 14.23 7.87 -0.53
N VAL A 44 13.51 6.85 -0.99
CA VAL A 44 12.14 6.99 -1.52
C VAL A 44 11.15 6.35 -0.55
N VAL A 45 10.09 7.08 -0.20
CA VAL A 45 8.98 6.57 0.60
C VAL A 45 7.83 6.19 -0.34
N ILE A 46 7.27 5.00 -0.16
CA ILE A 46 6.05 4.54 -0.82
C ILE A 46 4.98 4.38 0.26
N GLN A 47 3.95 5.23 0.27
CA GLN A 47 2.81 5.09 1.18
C GLN A 47 1.67 4.37 0.45
N VAL A 48 1.14 3.28 1.04
CA VAL A 48 0.28 2.32 0.33
C VAL A 48 -1.21 2.68 0.26
N GLY A 49 -1.61 3.90 0.62
CA GLY A 49 -3.02 4.32 0.71
C GLY A 49 -3.61 4.19 2.12
N ASP A 50 -4.89 4.51 2.26
CA ASP A 50 -5.60 4.62 3.54
C ASP A 50 -4.89 5.61 4.48
N LEU A 51 -4.73 6.84 4.00
CA LEU A 51 -4.25 7.97 4.79
C LEU A 51 -5.31 8.49 5.74
N VAL A 52 -6.58 8.41 5.33
CA VAL A 52 -7.71 9.03 6.03
C VAL A 52 -8.59 8.02 6.75
N HIS A 53 -9.42 8.52 7.65
CA HIS A 53 -10.35 7.80 8.53
C HIS A 53 -9.70 6.97 9.64
N ARG A 54 -10.49 6.55 10.64
CA ARG A 54 -10.13 5.79 11.87
C ARG A 54 -9.46 6.66 12.94
N GLY A 55 -8.38 7.35 12.60
CA GLY A 55 -7.57 8.14 13.53
C GLY A 55 -8.05 9.57 13.72
N PRO A 56 -7.44 10.30 14.67
CA PRO A 56 -7.95 11.58 15.15
C PRO A 56 -7.76 12.75 14.18
N ASP A 57 -6.87 12.65 13.18
CA ASP A 57 -6.47 13.78 12.34
C ASP A 57 -6.17 13.37 10.89
N SER A 58 -7.24 13.09 10.13
CA SER A 58 -7.13 12.79 8.69
C SER A 58 -6.65 13.99 7.88
N ASP A 59 -7.10 15.19 8.23
CA ASP A 59 -6.75 16.42 7.53
C ASP A 59 -5.26 16.72 7.67
N GLY A 60 -4.69 16.60 8.87
CA GLY A 60 -3.26 16.78 9.13
C GLY A 60 -2.38 15.73 8.46
N VAL A 61 -2.86 14.49 8.27
CA VAL A 61 -2.14 13.49 7.46
C VAL A 61 -2.06 13.91 6.00
N VAL A 62 -3.19 14.34 5.42
CA VAL A 62 -3.24 14.76 4.02
C VAL A 62 -2.44 16.03 3.79
N GLU A 63 -2.51 17.01 4.68
CA GLU A 63 -1.68 18.22 4.64
C GLU A 63 -0.18 17.88 4.64
N LEU A 64 0.25 16.97 5.53
CA LEU A 64 1.63 16.52 5.60
C LEU A 64 2.09 15.85 4.29
N VAL A 65 1.27 14.97 3.73
CA VAL A 65 1.58 14.27 2.47
C VAL A 65 1.55 15.22 1.28
N ASP A 66 0.67 16.23 1.27
CA ASP A 66 0.64 17.24 0.21
C ASP A 66 1.96 18.02 0.13
N GLY A 67 2.53 18.34 1.29
CA GLY A 67 3.87 18.93 1.39
C GLY A 67 4.93 18.06 0.71
N TYR A 68 4.92 16.74 0.96
CA TYR A 68 5.85 15.81 0.30
C TYR A 68 5.65 15.72 -1.21
N LEU A 69 4.39 15.62 -1.66
CA LEU A 69 4.07 15.57 -3.09
C LEU A 69 4.43 16.86 -3.82
N THR A 70 4.40 18.00 -3.14
CA THR A 70 4.70 19.32 -3.71
C THR A 70 6.20 19.63 -3.67
N GLU A 71 6.84 19.44 -2.52
CA GLU A 71 8.22 19.89 -2.27
C GLU A 71 9.27 18.82 -2.58
N GLN A 72 8.89 17.54 -2.48
CA GLN A 72 9.80 16.40 -2.60
C GLN A 72 9.23 15.29 -3.51
N PRO A 73 8.70 15.61 -4.72
CA PRO A 73 7.97 14.65 -5.57
C PRO A 73 8.81 13.47 -6.07
N ASN A 74 10.14 13.56 -6.01
CA ASN A 74 11.04 12.47 -6.40
C ASN A 74 11.33 11.48 -5.24
N ASN A 75 10.98 11.84 -4.01
CA ASN A 75 11.24 11.06 -2.80
C ASN A 75 9.95 10.48 -2.17
N TRP A 76 8.78 10.80 -2.73
CA TRP A 76 7.48 10.31 -2.24
C TRP A 76 6.65 9.72 -3.37
N VAL A 77 6.14 8.51 -3.15
CA VAL A 77 5.15 7.84 -4.01
C VAL A 77 3.89 7.58 -3.20
N GLN A 78 2.79 8.22 -3.59
CA GLN A 78 1.50 8.05 -2.93
C GLN A 78 0.64 7.03 -3.69
N LEU A 79 0.22 5.96 -3.00
CA LEU A 79 -0.77 5.02 -3.54
C LEU A 79 -2.17 5.35 -3.00
N VAL A 80 -3.20 4.95 -3.73
CA VAL A 80 -4.60 5.13 -3.34
C VAL A 80 -5.08 3.92 -2.54
N GLY A 81 -5.74 4.16 -1.41
CA GLY A 81 -6.43 3.13 -0.62
C GLY A 81 -7.94 3.16 -0.85
N ASN A 82 -8.65 2.21 -0.24
CA ASN A 82 -10.11 2.18 -0.38
C ASN A 82 -10.80 3.32 0.37
N HIS A 83 -10.18 3.89 1.40
CA HIS A 83 -10.72 5.04 2.11
C HIS A 83 -10.64 6.32 1.28
N GLU A 84 -9.56 6.54 0.52
CA GLU A 84 -9.52 7.67 -0.44
C GLU A 84 -10.53 7.49 -1.57
N MET A 85 -10.80 6.24 -2.01
CA MET A 85 -11.77 5.99 -3.08
C MET A 85 -13.20 6.44 -2.76
N LEU A 86 -13.55 6.67 -1.49
CA LEU A 86 -14.83 7.25 -1.11
C LEU A 86 -15.05 8.66 -1.70
N TYR A 87 -13.97 9.39 -1.93
CA TYR A 87 -13.98 10.77 -2.43
C TYR A 87 -13.74 10.86 -3.95
N LEU A 88 -13.14 9.81 -4.53
CA LEU A 88 -12.69 9.83 -5.92
C LEU A 88 -13.71 9.25 -6.91
N ARG A 89 -14.74 8.57 -6.41
CA ARG A 89 -15.82 7.97 -7.21
C ARG A 89 -17.07 7.70 -6.37
N GLU A 90 -18.12 7.20 -7.01
CA GLU A 90 -19.29 6.70 -6.31
C GLU A 90 -18.91 5.67 -5.22
N PRO A 91 -19.24 5.93 -3.93
CA PRO A 91 -18.82 5.08 -2.82
C PRO A 91 -19.32 3.64 -2.96
N ALA A 92 -18.40 2.69 -2.81
CA ALA A 92 -18.73 1.26 -2.77
C ALA A 92 -19.19 0.78 -1.38
N PHE A 93 -19.00 1.61 -0.35
CA PHE A 93 -19.36 1.37 1.04
C PHE A 93 -19.66 2.71 1.73
N LEU A 94 -20.26 2.64 2.92
CA LEU A 94 -20.49 3.80 3.77
C LEU A 94 -19.43 3.84 4.87
N TRP A 95 -19.04 5.06 5.24
CA TRP A 95 -18.16 5.33 6.37
C TRP A 95 -18.72 6.52 7.14
N ASP A 96 -18.64 6.47 8.47
CA ASP A 96 -19.32 7.45 9.35
C ASP A 96 -18.46 8.71 9.59
N GLU A 97 -17.20 8.68 9.18
CA GLU A 97 -16.28 9.82 9.26
C GLU A 97 -16.12 10.47 7.89
N TYR A 98 -15.91 11.79 7.89
CA TYR A 98 -15.67 12.58 6.70
C TYR A 98 -14.46 13.48 6.93
N VAL A 99 -13.69 13.72 5.87
CA VAL A 99 -12.61 14.71 5.88
C VAL A 99 -13.16 16.12 5.63
N ALA A 100 -12.37 17.15 5.95
CA ALA A 100 -12.73 18.52 5.61
C ALA A 100 -12.71 18.76 4.10
N GLU A 101 -13.47 19.76 3.62
CA GLU A 101 -13.55 20.10 2.19
C GLU A 101 -12.17 20.34 1.53
N PRO A 102 -11.21 21.08 2.14
CA PRO A 102 -9.88 21.25 1.54
C PRO A 102 -9.10 19.94 1.38
N THR A 103 -9.32 18.99 2.29
CA THR A 103 -8.70 17.66 2.28
C THR A 103 -9.27 16.82 1.15
N GLU A 104 -10.60 16.83 0.98
CA GLU A 104 -11.27 16.18 -0.14
C GLU A 104 -10.78 16.75 -1.48
N GLU A 105 -10.70 18.08 -1.60
CA GLU A 105 -10.17 18.76 -2.78
C GLU A 105 -8.72 18.35 -3.09
N ALA A 106 -7.88 18.20 -2.07
CA ALA A 106 -6.50 17.73 -2.23
C ALA A 106 -6.44 16.28 -2.76
N LEU A 107 -7.23 15.36 -2.18
CA LEU A 107 -7.31 13.97 -2.65
C LEU A 107 -7.76 13.89 -4.12
N ILE A 108 -8.81 14.63 -4.48
CA ILE A 108 -9.31 14.73 -5.86
C ILE A 108 -8.24 15.28 -6.79
N ARG A 109 -7.52 16.33 -6.36
CA ARG A 109 -6.42 16.93 -7.11
C ARG A 109 -5.31 15.93 -7.37
N TRP A 110 -4.82 15.21 -6.34
CA TRP A 110 -3.76 14.23 -6.48
C TRP A 110 -4.11 13.11 -7.46
N TRP A 111 -5.36 12.64 -7.41
CA TRP A 111 -5.85 11.63 -8.34
C TRP A 111 -5.91 12.15 -9.78
N ARG A 112 -6.48 13.33 -9.98
CA ARG A 112 -6.62 13.96 -11.30
C ARG A 112 -5.26 14.27 -11.95
N GLU A 113 -4.30 14.72 -11.15
CA GLU A 113 -2.97 15.11 -11.62
C GLU A 113 -2.01 13.92 -11.73
N GLY A 114 -2.40 12.75 -11.22
CA GLY A 114 -1.58 11.55 -11.24
C GLY A 114 -0.42 11.58 -10.23
N SER A 115 -0.53 12.38 -9.17
CA SER A 115 0.39 12.33 -8.03
C SER A 115 0.07 11.19 -7.07
N MET A 116 -1.17 10.68 -7.13
CA MET A 116 -1.61 9.46 -6.44
C MET A 116 -1.90 8.34 -7.45
N ARG A 117 -1.39 7.13 -7.18
CA ARG A 117 -1.36 5.99 -8.13
C ARG A 117 -1.99 4.74 -7.53
N VAL A 118 -2.20 3.70 -8.34
CA VAL A 118 -2.69 2.38 -7.87
C VAL A 118 -1.55 1.49 -7.42
N ALA A 119 -0.40 1.59 -8.10
CA ALA A 119 0.72 0.71 -7.86
C ALA A 119 2.06 1.42 -8.00
N ALA A 120 3.06 0.88 -7.32
CA ALA A 120 4.46 1.17 -7.55
C ALA A 120 5.25 -0.14 -7.60
N SER A 121 6.51 -0.07 -8.03
CA SER A 121 7.41 -1.21 -8.00
C SER A 121 8.85 -0.75 -7.83
N PHE A 122 9.66 -1.62 -7.27
CA PHE A 122 11.09 -1.41 -7.12
C PHE A 122 11.82 -2.74 -7.17
N ARG A 123 13.14 -2.67 -7.30
CA ARG A 123 14.02 -3.83 -7.31
C ARG A 123 14.99 -3.74 -6.15
N THR A 124 15.19 -4.87 -5.50
CA THR A 124 16.27 -5.11 -4.54
C THR A 124 17.33 -5.96 -5.25
N PRO A 125 18.51 -6.20 -4.64
CA PRO A 125 19.47 -7.16 -5.18
C PRO A 125 18.90 -8.56 -5.39
N ASP A 126 17.91 -8.97 -4.57
CA ASP A 126 17.45 -10.35 -4.49
C ASP A 126 16.06 -10.59 -5.13
N ALA A 127 15.25 -9.54 -5.29
CA ALA A 127 13.87 -9.65 -5.78
C ALA A 127 13.31 -8.35 -6.38
N GLU A 128 12.30 -8.49 -7.24
CA GLU A 128 11.41 -7.39 -7.65
C GLU A 128 10.15 -7.39 -6.79
N TYR A 129 9.69 -6.19 -6.42
CA TYR A 129 8.48 -6.01 -5.63
C TYR A 129 7.46 -5.15 -6.38
N LEU A 130 6.22 -5.62 -6.42
CA LEU A 130 5.05 -4.81 -6.71
C LEU A 130 4.43 -4.32 -5.39
N VAL A 131 4.16 -3.03 -5.29
CA VAL A 131 3.50 -2.42 -4.14
C VAL A 131 2.12 -1.93 -4.56
N THR A 132 1.10 -2.32 -3.81
CA THR A 132 -0.31 -1.90 -4.01
C THR A 132 -1.00 -1.79 -2.65
N HIS A 133 -2.17 -1.16 -2.59
CA HIS A 133 -2.89 -1.04 -1.33
C HIS A 133 -3.25 -2.40 -0.72
N ALA A 134 -3.99 -3.26 -1.42
CA ALA A 134 -4.50 -4.54 -0.91
C ALA A 134 -3.91 -5.78 -1.61
N GLY A 135 -2.86 -5.61 -2.41
CA GLY A 135 -2.21 -6.70 -3.14
C GLY A 135 -2.87 -7.03 -4.49
N LEU A 136 -2.10 -7.60 -5.42
CA LEU A 136 -2.60 -8.05 -6.71
C LEU A 136 -2.96 -9.54 -6.64
N THR A 137 -4.25 -9.86 -6.76
CA THR A 137 -4.72 -11.25 -6.83
C THR A 137 -4.28 -11.94 -8.14
N ALA A 138 -3.98 -13.24 -8.07
CA ALA A 138 -3.54 -14.02 -9.24
C ALA A 138 -4.58 -14.05 -10.37
N GLY A 139 -5.88 -14.00 -10.03
CA GLY A 139 -6.95 -13.95 -11.03
C GLY A 139 -6.99 -12.63 -11.75
N MET A 140 -6.77 -11.50 -11.06
CA MET A 140 -6.68 -10.19 -11.71
C MET A 140 -5.40 -10.07 -12.54
N TRP A 141 -4.25 -10.49 -12.02
CA TRP A 141 -2.98 -10.52 -12.74
C TRP A 141 -3.10 -11.22 -14.10
N ARG A 142 -3.78 -12.38 -14.15
CA ARG A 142 -4.08 -13.10 -15.39
C ARG A 142 -5.08 -12.38 -16.28
N ALA A 143 -6.25 -12.04 -15.73
CA ALA A 143 -7.38 -11.58 -16.55
C ALA A 143 -7.29 -10.11 -16.98
N ALA A 144 -6.62 -9.27 -16.19
CA ALA A 144 -6.54 -7.83 -16.43
C ALA A 144 -5.20 -7.37 -17.00
N LEU A 145 -4.08 -8.01 -16.60
CA LEU A 145 -2.74 -7.58 -16.97
C LEU A 145 -2.03 -8.48 -17.99
N GLY A 146 -2.57 -9.68 -18.28
CA GLY A 146 -1.96 -10.59 -19.25
C GLY A 146 -0.65 -11.22 -18.75
N THR A 147 -0.54 -11.47 -17.45
CA THR A 147 0.60 -12.16 -16.80
C THR A 147 1.97 -11.53 -17.04
N PRO A 148 2.18 -10.24 -16.71
CA PRO A 148 3.50 -9.62 -16.79
C PRO A 148 4.50 -10.36 -15.90
N ILE A 149 5.72 -10.52 -16.41
CA ILE A 149 6.83 -11.16 -15.70
C ILE A 149 7.54 -10.16 -14.78
N GLU A 150 7.66 -8.90 -15.19
CA GLU A 150 8.32 -7.84 -14.42
C GLU A 150 7.33 -7.07 -13.54
N ALA A 151 7.73 -6.75 -12.31
CA ALA A 151 6.92 -5.96 -11.38
C ALA A 151 6.63 -4.56 -11.95
N ALA A 152 7.61 -3.96 -12.63
CA ALA A 152 7.48 -2.64 -13.24
C ALA A 152 6.44 -2.60 -14.36
N THR A 153 6.31 -3.69 -15.13
CA THR A 153 5.29 -3.80 -16.17
C THR A 153 3.90 -4.02 -15.55
N ALA A 154 3.80 -4.76 -14.44
CA ALA A 154 2.56 -4.87 -13.68
C ALA A 154 2.12 -3.52 -13.09
N ALA A 155 3.03 -2.76 -12.49
CA ALA A 155 2.72 -1.44 -11.90
C ALA A 155 2.19 -0.46 -12.96
N ARG A 156 2.90 -0.31 -14.10
CA ARG A 156 2.42 0.52 -15.22
C ARG A 156 1.06 0.05 -15.73
N GLY A 157 0.89 -1.26 -15.92
CA GLY A 157 -0.37 -1.83 -16.38
C GLY A 157 -1.54 -1.55 -15.43
N LEU A 158 -1.31 -1.53 -14.11
CA LEU A 158 -2.33 -1.15 -13.12
C LEU A 158 -2.66 0.34 -13.20
N ASN A 159 -1.65 1.19 -13.30
CA ASN A 159 -1.85 2.64 -13.38
C ASN A 159 -2.49 3.08 -14.71
N ASP A 160 -2.26 2.36 -15.80
CA ASP A 160 -2.92 2.57 -17.10
C ASP A 160 -4.42 2.25 -17.09
N LEU A 161 -4.91 1.50 -16.09
CA LEU A 161 -6.35 1.21 -15.96
C LEU A 161 -7.14 2.42 -15.42
N ILE A 162 -6.47 3.41 -14.82
CA ILE A 162 -7.10 4.62 -14.28
C ILE A 162 -7.84 5.38 -15.40
N GLY A 163 -9.10 5.71 -15.17
CA GLY A 163 -9.99 6.39 -16.13
C GLY A 163 -10.43 5.54 -17.32
N ARG A 164 -9.89 4.32 -17.49
CA ARG A 164 -10.22 3.41 -18.59
C ARG A 164 -11.07 2.23 -18.13
N ARG A 165 -10.70 1.65 -17.00
CA ARG A 165 -11.25 0.41 -16.45
C ARG A 165 -11.26 0.43 -14.92
N ASP A 166 -11.69 1.54 -14.32
CA ASP A 166 -11.67 1.75 -12.86
C ASP A 166 -12.45 0.67 -12.08
N GLY A 167 -13.47 0.06 -12.69
CA GLY A 167 -14.21 -1.05 -12.06
C GLY A 167 -13.40 -2.35 -11.93
N VAL A 168 -12.25 -2.45 -12.58
CA VAL A 168 -11.32 -3.58 -12.44
C VAL A 168 -10.38 -3.36 -11.26
N ILE A 169 -9.86 -2.13 -11.10
CA ILE A 169 -9.03 -1.75 -9.95
C ILE A 169 -9.87 -1.81 -8.66
N ALA A 170 -11.08 -1.25 -8.69
CA ALA A 170 -11.99 -1.23 -7.54
C ALA A 170 -12.88 -2.47 -7.46
N ARG A 171 -12.50 -3.58 -8.10
CA ARG A 171 -13.33 -4.79 -8.10
C ARG A 171 -13.39 -5.37 -6.69
N GLY A 172 -14.55 -5.24 -6.06
CA GLY A 172 -14.78 -5.75 -4.70
C GLY A 172 -14.58 -7.26 -4.56
N GLY A 173 -13.97 -7.64 -3.44
CA GLY A 173 -13.85 -9.00 -2.94
C GLY A 173 -14.83 -9.31 -1.81
N VAL A 174 -14.42 -10.16 -0.88
CA VAL A 174 -15.22 -10.57 0.28
C VAL A 174 -15.64 -9.40 1.17
N MET A 175 -14.85 -8.32 1.21
CA MET A 175 -15.17 -7.15 2.02
C MET A 175 -16.42 -6.41 1.55
N LEU A 176 -16.64 -6.34 0.24
CA LEU A 176 -17.81 -5.67 -0.35
C LEU A 176 -18.94 -6.64 -0.72
N ARG A 177 -18.62 -7.93 -0.92
CA ARG A 177 -19.57 -8.94 -1.44
C ARG A 177 -19.89 -10.04 -0.42
N GLY A 178 -19.45 -9.90 0.82
CA GLY A 178 -19.69 -10.85 1.90
C GLY A 178 -18.88 -12.15 1.76
N HIS A 179 -19.48 -13.29 2.07
CA HIS A 179 -18.71 -14.55 2.21
C HIS A 179 -18.15 -15.14 0.90
N ARG A 180 -18.49 -14.62 -0.29
CA ARG A 180 -18.04 -15.18 -1.57
C ARG A 180 -16.64 -14.68 -1.93
N VAL A 181 -15.69 -15.59 -1.90
CA VAL A 181 -14.29 -15.36 -2.33
C VAL A 181 -14.24 -14.98 -3.81
N ASN A 182 -13.56 -13.89 -4.13
CA ASN A 182 -13.27 -13.45 -5.48
C ASN A 182 -11.77 -13.51 -5.76
N GLN A 183 -11.35 -14.55 -6.49
CA GLN A 183 -9.96 -14.77 -6.88
C GLN A 183 -9.39 -13.69 -7.82
N GLY A 184 -10.25 -12.81 -8.33
CA GLY A 184 -9.88 -11.63 -9.11
C GLY A 184 -10.27 -10.33 -8.43
N ALA A 185 -10.35 -10.29 -7.10
CA ALA A 185 -10.53 -9.04 -6.36
C ALA A 185 -9.41 -8.04 -6.70
N GLY A 186 -9.80 -6.76 -6.78
CA GLY A 186 -8.91 -5.69 -7.18
C GLY A 186 -7.95 -5.26 -6.08
N PRO A 187 -6.86 -4.54 -6.43
CA PRO A 187 -5.80 -4.16 -5.51
C PRO A 187 -6.20 -3.11 -4.47
N LEU A 188 -7.47 -2.71 -4.42
CA LEU A 188 -8.00 -1.83 -3.38
C LEU A 188 -8.86 -2.58 -2.35
N TRP A 189 -9.23 -3.83 -2.63
CA TRP A 189 -10.29 -4.52 -1.87
C TRP A 189 -10.01 -5.98 -1.56
N ALA A 190 -8.88 -6.52 -2.04
CA ALA A 190 -8.57 -7.92 -1.84
C ALA A 190 -8.29 -8.20 -0.36
N ASP A 191 -8.99 -9.18 0.21
CA ASP A 191 -8.71 -9.64 1.56
C ASP A 191 -7.47 -10.56 1.54
N ALA A 192 -6.50 -10.28 2.42
CA ALA A 192 -5.23 -10.99 2.44
C ALA A 192 -5.40 -12.50 2.67
N ALA A 193 -6.22 -12.87 3.66
CA ALA A 193 -6.37 -14.24 4.13
C ALA A 193 -7.29 -15.10 3.26
N ARG A 194 -8.23 -14.47 2.58
CA ARG A 194 -9.30 -15.16 1.84
C ARG A 194 -9.14 -15.06 0.33
N GLU A 195 -8.46 -14.04 -0.18
CA GLU A 195 -8.39 -13.75 -1.61
C GLU A 195 -6.95 -13.61 -2.10
N LEU A 196 -6.16 -12.67 -1.57
CA LEU A 196 -4.82 -12.39 -2.07
C LEU A 196 -3.91 -13.62 -1.96
N VAL A 197 -3.55 -14.02 -0.74
CA VAL A 197 -2.57 -15.10 -0.53
C VAL A 197 -3.08 -16.44 -1.07
N PRO A 198 -4.33 -16.86 -0.81
CA PRO A 198 -4.85 -18.09 -1.40
C PRO A 198 -4.85 -18.11 -2.93
N SER A 199 -5.04 -16.97 -3.61
CA SER A 199 -5.05 -16.92 -5.07
C SER A 199 -3.73 -17.31 -5.72
N TRP A 200 -2.63 -17.16 -4.97
CA TRP A 200 -1.28 -17.49 -5.43
C TRP A 200 -0.82 -18.90 -5.02
N SER A 201 -1.57 -19.63 -4.20
CA SER A 201 -1.17 -20.96 -3.69
C SER A 201 -0.85 -22.00 -4.78
N GLN A 202 -1.49 -21.91 -5.93
CA GLN A 202 -1.28 -22.81 -7.09
C GLN A 202 -0.67 -22.12 -8.31
N THR A 203 -0.24 -20.86 -8.17
CA THR A 203 0.31 -20.05 -9.26
C THR A 203 1.71 -19.60 -8.88
N ARG A 204 2.71 -19.91 -9.73
CA ARG A 204 4.07 -19.39 -9.52
C ARG A 204 4.08 -17.87 -9.77
N MET A 205 4.50 -17.12 -8.77
CA MET A 205 4.70 -15.67 -8.82
C MET A 205 5.89 -15.32 -9.70
N SER A 206 5.75 -14.25 -10.49
CA SER A 206 6.84 -13.68 -11.29
C SER A 206 7.62 -12.60 -10.54
N PHE A 207 7.01 -12.01 -9.52
CA PHE A 207 7.59 -10.98 -8.63
C PHE A 207 6.95 -11.07 -7.25
N SER A 208 7.64 -10.56 -6.24
CA SER A 208 7.14 -10.46 -4.88
C SER A 208 6.18 -9.27 -4.74
N GLN A 209 5.39 -9.24 -3.67
CA GLN A 209 4.41 -8.19 -3.42
C GLN A 209 4.53 -7.62 -2.02
N ILE A 210 4.26 -6.32 -1.89
CA ILE A 210 4.06 -5.63 -0.61
C ILE A 210 2.68 -4.97 -0.64
N HIS A 211 1.91 -5.07 0.44
CA HIS A 211 0.61 -4.44 0.54
C HIS A 211 0.30 -3.91 1.94
N GLY A 212 -0.54 -2.87 2.00
CA GLY A 212 -1.27 -2.44 3.20
C GLY A 212 -2.63 -3.13 3.29
N HIS A 213 -3.61 -2.50 3.91
CA HIS A 213 -4.96 -3.03 4.09
C HIS A 213 -5.02 -4.20 5.10
N SER A 214 -5.85 -5.21 4.85
CA SER A 214 -5.94 -6.39 5.71
C SER A 214 -4.68 -7.24 5.69
N THR A 215 -4.34 -7.84 6.82
CA THR A 215 -3.32 -8.89 6.97
C THR A 215 -3.93 -10.26 7.33
N LEU A 216 -3.14 -11.32 7.17
CA LEU A 216 -3.39 -12.66 7.67
C LEU A 216 -3.49 -12.66 9.19
N THR A 217 -2.75 -11.79 9.88
CA THR A 217 -2.83 -11.62 11.32
C THR A 217 -3.82 -10.51 11.69
N ASP A 218 -4.79 -10.80 12.55
CA ASP A 218 -5.48 -9.77 13.31
C ASP A 218 -4.56 -9.25 14.43
N TRP A 219 -4.01 -8.06 14.28
CA TRP A 219 -3.09 -7.51 15.27
C TRP A 219 -3.77 -7.12 16.59
N SER A 220 -5.08 -6.91 16.60
CA SER A 220 -5.84 -6.59 17.82
C SER A 220 -6.10 -7.82 18.69
N THR A 221 -6.41 -8.96 18.06
CA THR A 221 -6.70 -10.21 18.78
C THR A 221 -5.52 -11.19 18.79
N GLY A 222 -4.51 -10.94 17.95
CA GLY A 222 -3.39 -11.84 17.70
C GLY A 222 -3.74 -13.09 16.87
N THR A 223 -4.97 -13.15 16.34
CA THR A 223 -5.52 -14.33 15.64
C THR A 223 -5.00 -14.41 14.21
N PHE A 224 -4.50 -15.58 13.81
CA PHE A 224 -4.19 -15.86 12.42
C PHE A 224 -5.47 -16.26 11.65
N ARG A 225 -5.73 -15.60 10.52
CA ARG A 225 -7.00 -15.64 9.77
C ARG A 225 -6.99 -16.62 8.59
N ALA A 226 -5.81 -17.09 8.17
CA ALA A 226 -5.68 -18.05 7.07
C ALA A 226 -5.58 -19.50 7.57
N GLY A 227 -5.71 -20.45 6.63
CA GLY A 227 -5.64 -21.88 6.95
C GLY A 227 -4.22 -22.38 7.21
N ALA A 228 -4.11 -23.53 7.88
CA ALA A 228 -2.84 -24.15 8.28
C ALA A 228 -1.76 -24.27 7.18
N PRO A 229 -2.09 -24.55 5.90
CA PRO A 229 -1.07 -24.58 4.84
C PRO A 229 -0.39 -23.23 4.58
N ILE A 230 -1.13 -22.13 4.73
CA ILE A 230 -0.58 -20.77 4.60
C ILE A 230 0.20 -20.41 5.87
N GLU A 231 -0.36 -20.71 7.05
CA GLU A 231 0.33 -20.50 8.33
C GLU A 231 1.72 -21.14 8.37
N ALA A 232 1.86 -22.36 7.83
CA ALA A 232 3.12 -23.10 7.78
C ALA A 232 4.21 -22.44 6.92
N VAL A 233 3.85 -21.49 6.05
CA VAL A 233 4.78 -20.78 5.16
C VAL A 233 4.76 -19.26 5.38
N THR A 234 4.16 -18.80 6.48
CA THR A 234 4.09 -17.39 6.86
C THR A 234 4.95 -17.14 8.10
N GLU A 235 5.87 -16.19 7.98
CA GLU A 235 6.62 -15.64 9.10
C GLU A 235 5.94 -14.37 9.61
N ILE A 236 5.83 -14.20 10.92
CA ILE A 236 5.13 -13.07 11.57
C ILE A 236 6.11 -12.32 12.48
N ASP A 237 6.48 -11.09 12.12
CA ASP A 237 7.18 -10.18 13.01
C ASP A 237 6.16 -9.34 13.77
N ARG A 238 5.86 -9.78 15.01
CA ARG A 238 4.90 -9.09 15.89
C ARG A 238 5.35 -7.71 16.36
N ARG A 239 6.66 -7.43 16.34
CA ARG A 239 7.20 -6.14 16.77
C ARG A 239 7.03 -5.09 15.68
N LEU A 240 7.24 -5.49 14.43
CA LEU A 240 7.04 -4.62 13.27
C LEU A 240 5.61 -4.64 12.74
N ARG A 241 4.81 -5.64 13.15
CA ARG A 241 3.50 -5.97 12.57
C ARG A 241 3.58 -6.24 11.07
N HIS A 242 4.64 -6.94 10.68
CA HIS A 242 4.85 -7.40 9.32
C HIS A 242 4.64 -8.91 9.28
N GLU A 243 4.12 -9.38 8.17
CA GLU A 243 4.01 -10.80 7.89
C GLU A 243 4.54 -11.07 6.48
N THR A 244 5.29 -12.15 6.34
CA THR A 244 5.89 -12.55 5.05
C THR A 244 5.46 -13.97 4.75
N THR A 245 4.67 -14.14 3.68
CA THR A 245 4.29 -15.46 3.20
C THR A 245 5.15 -15.85 2.02
N THR A 246 5.86 -16.98 2.12
CA THR A 246 6.71 -17.51 1.05
C THR A 246 5.92 -18.45 0.17
N LEU A 247 5.79 -18.11 -1.11
CA LEU A 247 5.04 -18.87 -2.10
C LEU A 247 5.95 -19.28 -3.27
N GLY A 248 5.39 -20.01 -4.23
CA GLY A 248 6.14 -20.42 -5.40
C GLY A 248 6.64 -19.21 -6.19
N GLY A 249 7.95 -18.95 -6.17
CA GLY A 249 8.60 -17.93 -7.01
C GLY A 249 8.74 -16.53 -6.37
N GLY A 250 8.17 -16.28 -5.20
CA GLY A 250 8.27 -14.98 -4.54
C GLY A 250 7.60 -14.95 -3.17
N THR A 251 7.52 -13.76 -2.59
CA THR A 251 6.93 -13.51 -1.27
C THR A 251 5.78 -12.52 -1.36
N ILE A 252 4.82 -12.61 -0.44
CA ILE A 252 3.82 -11.58 -0.20
C ILE A 252 4.04 -11.05 1.21
N VAL A 253 4.31 -9.75 1.31
CA VAL A 253 4.58 -9.05 2.57
C VAL A 253 3.38 -8.16 2.90
N GLY A 254 2.73 -8.44 4.02
CA GLY A 254 1.68 -7.60 4.58
C GLY A 254 2.27 -6.62 5.61
N ILE A 255 2.00 -5.32 5.44
CA ILE A 255 2.44 -4.25 6.34
C ILE A 255 1.24 -3.49 6.89
N ASP A 256 0.69 -3.94 8.02
CA ASP A 256 -0.44 -3.28 8.68
C ASP A 256 -0.04 -2.78 10.06
N PRO A 257 0.02 -1.46 10.29
CA PRO A 257 0.36 -0.92 11.60
C PRO A 257 -0.79 -1.03 12.61
N CYS A 258 -2.02 -1.39 12.21
CA CYS A 258 -3.23 -1.48 13.03
C CYS A 258 -3.37 -0.30 14.01
N LEU A 259 -3.82 0.83 13.47
CA LEU A 259 -3.77 2.11 14.17
C LEU A 259 -5.06 2.45 14.93
N GLY A 260 -6.19 1.80 14.65
CA GLY A 260 -7.45 1.99 15.39
C GLY A 260 -7.85 3.47 15.56
N THR A 261 -8.66 3.78 16.57
CA THR A 261 -8.92 5.17 17.00
C THR A 261 -7.82 5.71 17.91
N ASP A 262 -7.15 4.83 18.65
CA ASP A 262 -6.31 5.21 19.79
C ASP A 262 -4.80 5.21 19.48
N GLY A 263 -4.37 4.82 18.26
CA GLY A 263 -2.99 4.97 17.79
C GLY A 263 -1.95 4.15 18.55
N GLY A 264 -2.36 3.15 19.33
CA GLY A 264 -1.54 2.52 20.38
C GLY A 264 -0.32 1.71 19.91
N CYS A 265 -0.05 1.58 18.60
CA CYS A 265 1.10 0.87 18.09
C CYS A 265 1.97 1.76 17.20
N PRO A 266 3.31 1.69 17.35
CA PRO A 266 4.20 2.37 16.41
C PRO A 266 4.00 1.82 15.00
N LEU A 267 3.71 2.72 14.06
CA LEU A 267 3.85 2.44 12.63
C LEU A 267 5.32 2.14 12.32
N ARG A 268 5.57 1.08 11.55
CA ARG A 268 6.91 0.71 11.09
C ARG A 268 6.88 0.39 9.60
N ALA A 269 7.69 1.11 8.85
CA ALA A 269 7.91 0.90 7.43
C ALA A 269 8.70 -0.40 7.19
N TRP A 270 8.42 -1.04 6.06
CA TRP A 270 9.32 -2.04 5.49
C TRP A 270 10.45 -1.34 4.73
N GLU A 271 11.70 -1.69 5.01
CA GLU A 271 12.87 -0.98 4.48
C GLU A 271 13.77 -1.92 3.69
N SER A 272 14.33 -1.44 2.58
CA SER A 272 15.36 -2.16 1.84
C SER A 272 16.28 -1.21 1.06
N ALA A 273 17.48 -1.70 0.74
CA ALA A 273 18.25 -1.12 -0.36
C ALA A 273 17.56 -1.40 -1.70
N ILE A 274 17.71 -0.50 -2.66
CA ILE A 274 17.16 -0.64 -4.01
C ILE A 274 18.23 -0.59 -5.10
N VAL A 275 17.91 -1.21 -6.24
CA VAL A 275 18.71 -1.22 -7.46
C VAL A 275 17.91 -0.58 -8.59
N GLY A 276 18.37 0.58 -9.05
CA GLY A 276 17.65 1.37 -10.06
C GLY A 276 16.46 2.15 -9.48
N PRO A 277 15.63 2.74 -10.35
CA PRO A 277 14.56 3.64 -9.91
C PRO A 277 13.33 2.87 -9.41
N VAL A 278 12.55 3.53 -8.56
CA VAL A 278 11.15 3.18 -8.30
C VAL A 278 10.31 3.52 -9.54
N VAL A 279 9.37 2.65 -9.91
CA VAL A 279 8.45 2.84 -11.03
C VAL A 279 7.02 2.87 -10.51
N SER A 280 6.32 3.98 -10.74
CA SER A 280 4.90 4.21 -10.44
C SER A 280 4.25 4.93 -11.60
#